data_AF-A0A9P4V5Y4-F1
#
_entry.id   AF-A0A9P4V5Y4-F1
#
_cell.length_a   1.000
_cell.length_b   1.000
_cell.length_c   1.000
_cell.angle_alpha   90.00
_cell.angle_beta   90.00
_cell.angle_gamma   90.00
#
_symmetry.space_group_name_H-M   'P 1'
#
loop_
_entity.id
_entity.type
_entity.pdbx_description
1 polymer ?
#
loop_
_entity_poly.entity_id
_entity_poly.type
_entity_poly.pdbx_seq_one_letter_code
_entity_poly.pdbx_strand_id
1 'polypeptide(L)'
;MRFAVPLLAALGGLPVAMGHTWIEQMRNIDADGNFFGEYGYPRGYKAKTDPGYDGNSMNYLLPPLEQQPPFINSTNLLCHPNQRKQEQSDKYPRLKTQAGGHVALRYMENGHISLPEQQVGKPEKAGTVYVFGTTDPKDDEKIADVLKWTADGQGGNKRGVLVGAQNYDDGRCYEQNNSPIHNERAAKFPNWMMGQVPDGDKGPGNAALFCETNIEIPKDAQTGKPYTLYWVWQWPTKPQTSVYTDGKDEYYTTCMDVDIVDTLKQDRTFKAKFPLVQQDAMSVAVSNFASRTALVDDPIKGELGNVFHGQQTQSGVQTTLQTSLATPPAATTGIEIPTLTDRPGASSAPSANPGGNNAVTIIVTERITVTAPAATAIVTASKQHVARHGARFRGMFTVDH
;
A
#
# COMPACT_ATOMS: atom_id res chain seq x y z
N MET A 1 14.44 44.80 -48.09
CA MET A 1 14.74 43.51 -47.43
C MET A 1 14.89 43.77 -45.93
N ARG A 2 13.92 43.35 -45.12
CA ARG A 2 14.02 43.35 -43.65
C ARG A 2 13.95 41.89 -43.22
N PHE A 3 15.05 41.39 -42.66
CA PHE A 3 15.17 40.02 -42.21
C PHE A 3 14.32 39.82 -40.95
N ALA A 4 13.40 38.86 -41.01
CA ALA A 4 12.68 38.35 -39.85
C ALA A 4 13.62 37.43 -39.07
N VAL A 5 13.79 37.69 -37.77
CA VAL A 5 14.44 36.77 -36.84
C VAL A 5 13.37 35.79 -36.35
N PRO A 6 13.50 34.47 -36.58
CA PRO A 6 12.57 33.53 -36.00
C PRO A 6 12.93 33.31 -34.53
N LEU A 7 11.97 33.61 -33.66
CA LEU A 7 12.02 33.22 -32.26
C LEU A 7 11.85 31.69 -32.20
N LEU A 8 12.95 30.95 -32.03
CA LEU A 8 12.88 29.53 -31.67
C LEU A 8 12.32 29.45 -30.25
N ALA A 9 11.04 29.11 -30.13
CA ALA A 9 10.48 28.63 -28.88
C ALA A 9 11.14 27.27 -28.57
N ALA A 10 12.09 27.28 -27.65
CA ALA A 10 12.60 26.06 -27.05
C ALA A 10 11.47 25.43 -26.22
N LEU A 11 10.69 24.54 -26.85
CA LEU A 11 9.91 23.54 -26.15
C LEU A 11 10.90 22.59 -25.47
N GLY A 12 11.39 23.01 -24.30
CA GLY A 12 12.00 22.09 -23.36
C GLY A 12 10.94 21.05 -23.01
N GLY A 13 11.08 19.85 -23.54
CA GLY A 13 10.26 18.71 -23.14
C GLY A 13 10.45 18.51 -21.65
N LEU A 14 9.48 18.94 -20.85
CA LEU A 14 9.36 18.50 -19.47
C LEU A 14 9.32 16.97 -19.53
N PRO A 15 10.19 16.25 -18.78
CA PRO A 15 10.05 14.81 -18.65
C PRO A 15 8.68 14.58 -18.01
N VAL A 16 7.72 14.17 -18.81
CA VAL A 16 6.48 13.60 -18.29
C VAL A 16 6.94 12.34 -17.57
N ALA A 17 6.82 12.28 -16.24
CA ALA A 17 6.95 11.01 -15.55
C ALA A 17 5.89 10.09 -16.15
N MET A 18 6.33 9.20 -17.04
CA MET A 18 5.51 8.07 -17.46
C MET A 18 5.43 7.20 -16.22
N GLY A 19 4.24 7.20 -15.60
CA GLY A 19 4.04 6.53 -14.35
C GLY A 19 4.26 5.05 -14.53
N HIS A 20 5.25 4.49 -13.84
CA HIS A 20 5.55 3.08 -13.86
C HIS A 20 6.21 2.74 -12.53
N THR A 21 5.59 1.84 -11.78
CA THR A 21 6.14 1.35 -10.52
C THR A 21 5.63 -0.06 -10.27
N TRP A 22 6.40 -0.80 -9.50
CA TRP A 22 6.14 -2.17 -9.10
C TRP A 22 6.96 -2.47 -7.85
N ILE A 23 6.65 -3.58 -7.18
CA ILE A 23 7.50 -4.04 -6.07
C ILE A 23 8.86 -4.49 -6.62
N GLU A 24 9.91 -3.79 -6.22
CA GLU A 24 11.30 -4.13 -6.54
C GLU A 24 11.82 -5.23 -5.62
N GLN A 25 11.37 -5.24 -4.36
CA GLN A 25 11.90 -6.12 -3.33
C GLN A 25 10.93 -6.24 -2.14
N MET A 26 10.95 -7.40 -1.47
CA MET A 26 10.30 -7.62 -0.18
C MET A 26 11.35 -7.89 0.92
N ARG A 27 11.12 -7.35 2.12
CA ARG A 27 12.01 -7.50 3.29
C ARG A 27 11.19 -7.82 4.55
N ASN A 28 11.65 -8.76 5.37
CA ASN A 28 11.09 -8.93 6.71
C ASN A 28 11.52 -7.77 7.63
N ILE A 29 10.66 -7.41 8.58
CA ILE A 29 10.88 -6.35 9.57
C ILE A 29 10.76 -6.96 10.96
N ASP A 30 11.75 -6.74 11.82
CA ASP A 30 11.68 -7.17 13.22
C ASP A 30 10.97 -6.14 14.11
N ALA A 31 10.80 -6.47 15.39
CA ALA A 31 10.10 -5.62 16.35
C ALA A 31 10.74 -4.24 16.56
N ASP A 32 12.04 -4.11 16.28
CA ASP A 32 12.78 -2.85 16.37
C ASP A 32 12.73 -2.04 15.05
N GLY A 33 12.09 -2.58 14.01
CA GLY A 33 12.02 -1.98 12.69
C GLY A 33 13.21 -2.29 11.78
N ASN A 34 14.13 -3.18 12.15
CA ASN A 34 15.25 -3.53 11.29
C ASN A 34 14.83 -4.53 10.23
N PHE A 35 15.39 -4.39 9.03
CA PHE A 35 15.28 -5.42 8.02
C PHE A 35 16.22 -6.58 8.31
N PHE A 36 15.74 -7.80 8.11
CA PHE A 36 16.54 -9.00 8.32
C PHE A 36 16.27 -10.10 7.28
N GLY A 37 17.19 -11.05 7.20
CA GLY A 37 17.08 -12.21 6.32
C GLY A 37 17.28 -11.91 4.83
N GLU A 38 17.02 -12.93 4.01
CA GLU A 38 17.09 -12.86 2.55
C GLU A 38 16.00 -11.98 1.95
N TYR A 39 16.26 -11.51 0.74
CA TYR A 39 15.31 -10.73 -0.03
C TYR A 39 14.28 -11.63 -0.72
N GLY A 40 13.07 -11.11 -0.89
CA GLY A 40 12.07 -11.72 -1.76
C GLY A 40 11.72 -10.83 -2.94
N TYR A 41 11.18 -11.44 -3.99
CA TYR A 41 10.86 -10.77 -5.25
C TYR A 41 9.49 -11.20 -5.79
N PRO A 42 8.80 -10.35 -6.57
CA PRO A 42 7.57 -10.72 -7.26
C PRO A 42 7.73 -11.89 -8.21
N ARG A 43 6.59 -12.46 -8.64
CA ARG A 43 6.55 -13.49 -9.68
C ARG A 43 7.24 -12.98 -10.95
N GLY A 44 7.97 -13.86 -11.62
CA GLY A 44 8.64 -13.53 -12.88
C GLY A 44 9.56 -12.31 -12.84
N TYR A 45 10.08 -11.92 -11.66
CA TYR A 45 10.86 -10.69 -11.51
C TYR A 45 12.05 -10.67 -12.47
N LYS A 46 12.23 -9.51 -13.10
CA LYS A 46 13.34 -9.19 -13.99
C LYS A 46 13.93 -7.85 -13.58
N ALA A 47 15.19 -7.85 -13.13
CA ALA A 47 15.87 -6.64 -12.77
C ALA A 47 16.20 -5.80 -14.01
N LYS A 48 16.40 -4.49 -13.81
CA LYS A 48 16.77 -3.53 -14.86
C LYS A 48 18.05 -3.89 -15.61
N THR A 49 18.91 -4.70 -14.99
CA THR A 49 20.19 -5.15 -15.56
C THR A 49 20.13 -6.54 -16.17
N ASP A 50 18.99 -7.24 -16.08
CA ASP A 50 18.85 -8.55 -16.69
C ASP A 50 18.68 -8.44 -18.21
N PRO A 51 19.24 -9.40 -18.98
CA PRO A 51 19.02 -9.47 -20.42
C PRO A 51 17.53 -9.47 -20.78
N GLY A 52 17.17 -8.64 -21.76
CA GLY A 52 15.80 -8.51 -22.25
C GLY A 52 14.86 -7.75 -21.29
N TYR A 53 15.39 -6.95 -20.36
CA TYR A 53 14.62 -5.90 -19.70
C TYR A 53 14.34 -4.76 -20.70
N ASP A 54 13.10 -4.33 -20.78
CA ASP A 54 12.59 -3.37 -21.78
C ASP A 54 11.84 -2.18 -21.17
N GLY A 55 11.91 -2.02 -19.84
CA GLY A 55 11.14 -1.01 -19.10
C GLY A 55 9.69 -1.39 -18.81
N ASN A 56 9.13 -2.36 -19.54
CA ASN A 56 7.76 -2.84 -19.35
C ASN A 56 7.69 -4.22 -18.67
N SER A 57 8.83 -4.90 -18.54
CA SER A 57 8.93 -6.28 -18.04
C SER A 57 8.24 -6.54 -16.70
N MET A 58 8.16 -5.52 -15.83
CA MET A 58 7.51 -5.59 -14.52
C MET A 58 6.32 -4.64 -14.38
N ASN A 59 6.14 -3.73 -15.34
CA ASN A 59 5.13 -2.69 -15.26
C ASN A 59 3.78 -3.22 -15.72
N TYR A 60 2.71 -2.92 -14.98
CA TYR A 60 1.37 -3.31 -15.36
C TYR A 60 0.33 -2.27 -14.95
N LEU A 61 -0.07 -1.47 -15.93
CA LEU A 61 -1.05 -0.40 -15.82
C LEU A 61 -2.47 -0.92 -16.10
N LEU A 62 -3.43 -0.52 -15.25
CA LEU A 62 -4.86 -0.80 -15.42
C LEU A 62 -5.68 0.51 -15.32
N PRO A 63 -6.74 0.66 -16.15
CA PRO A 63 -7.02 -0.17 -17.32
C PRO A 63 -5.92 -0.02 -18.39
N PRO A 64 -5.79 -0.97 -19.34
CA PRO A 64 -4.84 -0.83 -20.45
C PRO A 64 -5.07 0.47 -21.23
N LEU A 65 -4.01 1.07 -21.79
CA LEU A 65 -4.07 2.38 -22.45
C LEU A 65 -5.08 2.44 -23.61
N GLU A 66 -5.25 1.31 -24.29
CA GLU A 66 -6.21 1.11 -25.38
C GLU A 66 -7.69 1.08 -24.93
N GLN A 67 -7.96 0.91 -23.63
CA GLN A 67 -9.32 0.87 -23.09
C GLN A 67 -9.85 2.30 -22.86
N GLN A 68 -10.94 2.64 -23.56
CA GLN A 68 -11.64 3.92 -23.44
C GLN A 68 -13.14 3.71 -23.20
N PRO A 69 -13.79 4.44 -22.27
CA PRO A 69 -13.19 5.40 -21.35
C PRO A 69 -12.21 4.72 -20.37
N PRO A 70 -11.24 5.46 -19.81
CA PRO A 70 -10.12 4.92 -19.03
C PRO A 70 -10.55 4.57 -17.60
N PHE A 71 -11.58 3.73 -17.48
CA PHE A 71 -12.07 3.15 -16.22
C PHE A 71 -11.87 1.65 -16.25
N ILE A 72 -11.57 1.04 -15.09
CA ILE A 72 -11.54 -0.42 -15.00
C ILE A 72 -12.95 -1.00 -15.24
N ASN A 73 -13.00 -2.26 -15.65
CA ASN A 73 -14.23 -3.04 -15.81
C ASN A 73 -14.06 -4.45 -15.22
N SER A 74 -15.13 -5.23 -15.22
CA SER A 74 -15.15 -6.58 -14.62
C SER A 74 -14.22 -7.60 -15.29
N THR A 75 -13.69 -7.30 -16.48
CA THR A 75 -12.83 -8.21 -17.25
C THR A 75 -11.34 -7.92 -17.11
N ASN A 76 -10.98 -6.72 -16.63
CA ASN A 76 -9.57 -6.33 -16.46
C ASN A 76 -8.86 -7.28 -15.48
N LEU A 77 -7.79 -7.90 -15.98
CA LEU A 77 -6.97 -8.85 -15.23
C LEU A 77 -6.05 -8.10 -14.27
N LEU A 78 -5.97 -8.57 -13.03
CA LEU A 78 -5.19 -7.95 -11.96
C LEU A 78 -3.69 -8.14 -12.15
N CYS A 79 -3.24 -9.32 -12.56
CA CYS A 79 -1.83 -9.63 -12.65
C CYS A 79 -1.27 -9.40 -14.06
N HIS A 80 -0.05 -8.85 -14.10
CA HIS A 80 0.77 -8.80 -15.31
C HIS A 80 0.82 -10.19 -15.96
N PRO A 81 0.84 -10.33 -17.31
CA PRO A 81 0.88 -11.63 -17.97
C PRO A 81 1.93 -12.60 -17.42
N ASN A 82 3.14 -12.10 -17.09
CA ASN A 82 4.24 -12.90 -16.50
C ASN A 82 4.10 -13.15 -14.98
N GLN A 83 3.01 -12.71 -14.35
CA GLN A 83 2.76 -12.83 -12.90
C GLN A 83 1.44 -13.56 -12.58
N ARG A 84 0.73 -14.05 -13.60
CA ARG A 84 -0.57 -14.73 -13.40
C ARG A 84 -0.41 -16.05 -12.67
N LYS A 85 0.61 -16.83 -13.06
CA LYS A 85 0.95 -18.10 -12.44
C LYS A 85 1.87 -17.91 -11.24
N GLN A 86 1.77 -18.80 -10.25
CA GLN A 86 2.69 -18.89 -9.11
C GLN A 86 4.05 -19.49 -9.51
N GLU A 87 4.69 -18.88 -10.51
CA GLU A 87 5.99 -19.28 -11.03
C GLU A 87 7.04 -18.23 -10.64
N GLN A 88 8.07 -18.67 -9.91
CA GLN A 88 9.18 -17.82 -9.48
C GLN A 88 10.37 -17.99 -10.42
N SER A 89 11.11 -16.92 -10.67
CA SER A 89 12.38 -17.00 -11.39
C SER A 89 13.52 -17.53 -10.49
N ASP A 90 14.43 -18.32 -11.06
CA ASP A 90 15.52 -18.97 -10.30
C ASP A 90 16.45 -17.99 -9.59
N LYS A 91 16.65 -16.80 -10.18
CA LYS A 91 17.55 -15.75 -9.66
C LYS A 91 16.90 -14.90 -8.57
N TYR A 92 15.58 -14.89 -8.47
CA TYR A 92 14.87 -13.97 -7.59
C TYR A 92 13.86 -14.78 -6.76
N PRO A 93 14.22 -15.25 -5.57
CA PRO A 93 13.36 -16.15 -4.80
C PRO A 93 12.15 -15.43 -4.19
N ARG A 94 11.16 -16.22 -3.77
CA ARG A 94 10.06 -15.76 -2.91
C ARG A 94 10.60 -15.39 -1.53
N LEU A 95 9.98 -14.42 -0.87
CA LEU A 95 10.34 -14.08 0.50
C LEU A 95 9.94 -15.25 1.42
N LYS A 96 10.84 -15.69 2.30
CA LYS A 96 10.45 -16.53 3.43
C LYS A 96 10.04 -15.62 4.59
N THR A 97 8.82 -15.80 5.08
CA THR A 97 8.24 -14.98 6.15
C THR A 97 7.43 -15.84 7.14
N GLN A 98 6.96 -15.25 8.23
CA GLN A 98 6.19 -15.92 9.28
C GLN A 98 4.78 -15.33 9.36
N ALA A 99 3.80 -16.15 9.75
CA ALA A 99 2.47 -15.66 10.10
C ALA A 99 2.57 -14.64 11.24
N GLY A 100 1.87 -13.50 11.13
CA GLY A 100 1.98 -12.37 12.05
C GLY A 100 3.29 -11.56 11.93
N GLY A 101 4.20 -11.93 11.02
CA GLY A 101 5.43 -11.20 10.76
C GLY A 101 5.17 -9.93 9.94
N HIS A 102 5.97 -8.89 10.17
CA HIS A 102 5.91 -7.67 9.36
C HIS A 102 6.81 -7.76 8.14
N VAL A 103 6.31 -7.30 6.99
CA VAL A 103 7.01 -7.28 5.71
C VAL A 103 6.92 -5.90 5.08
N ALA A 104 8.05 -5.38 4.60
CA ALA A 104 8.11 -4.21 3.74
C ALA A 104 8.05 -4.65 2.28
N LEU A 105 7.05 -4.18 1.53
CA LEU A 105 6.97 -4.27 0.08
C LEU A 105 7.55 -2.98 -0.49
N ARG A 106 8.75 -3.07 -1.07
CA ARG A 106 9.58 -1.91 -1.43
C ARG A 106 9.53 -1.63 -2.92
N TYR A 107 9.44 -0.36 -3.29
CA TYR A 107 9.29 0.11 -4.67
C TYR A 107 9.99 1.46 -4.86
N MET A 108 10.20 1.87 -6.12
CA MET A 108 10.69 3.21 -6.44
C MET A 108 9.55 4.15 -6.79
N GLU A 109 9.64 5.40 -6.34
CA GLU A 109 8.56 6.36 -6.52
C GLU A 109 8.43 6.92 -7.94
N ASN A 110 9.51 6.89 -8.74
CA ASN A 110 9.54 7.29 -10.15
C ASN A 110 8.87 8.68 -10.40
N GLY A 111 9.19 9.64 -9.54
CA GLY A 111 8.73 11.03 -9.58
C GLY A 111 7.35 11.29 -8.99
N HIS A 112 6.56 10.27 -8.63
CA HIS A 112 5.19 10.45 -8.15
C HIS A 112 5.07 11.15 -6.79
N ILE A 113 6.15 11.20 -6.03
CA ILE A 113 6.25 11.80 -4.70
C ILE A 113 7.16 13.02 -4.71
N SER A 114 8.37 12.91 -5.27
CA SER A 114 9.31 14.04 -5.27
C SER A 114 9.01 15.07 -6.34
N LEU A 115 8.22 14.74 -7.36
CA LEU A 115 7.80 15.63 -8.45
C LEU A 115 6.26 15.65 -8.61
N PRO A 116 5.49 15.92 -7.53
CA PRO A 116 4.04 15.68 -7.52
C PRO A 116 3.27 16.65 -8.43
N GLU A 117 3.85 17.79 -8.78
CA GLU A 117 3.22 18.83 -9.60
C GLU A 117 3.22 18.52 -11.10
N GLN A 118 3.87 17.42 -11.53
CA GLN A 118 3.93 17.05 -12.95
C GLN A 118 2.57 16.64 -13.53
N GLN A 119 1.63 16.20 -12.69
CA GLN A 119 0.31 15.76 -13.12
C GLN A 119 -0.78 16.41 -12.26
N VAL A 120 -1.62 17.23 -12.89
CA VAL A 120 -2.76 17.87 -12.23
C VAL A 120 -3.81 16.81 -11.85
N GLY A 121 -4.57 17.06 -10.79
CA GLY A 121 -5.73 16.24 -10.41
C GLY A 121 -5.39 14.90 -9.78
N LYS A 122 -4.12 14.66 -9.44
CA LYS A 122 -3.67 13.47 -8.71
C LYS A 122 -4.04 13.52 -7.22
N PRO A 123 -4.25 12.36 -6.58
CA PRO A 123 -4.60 12.29 -5.17
C PRO A 123 -3.45 12.76 -4.28
N GLU A 124 -3.80 13.23 -3.08
CA GLU A 124 -2.84 13.51 -2.02
C GLU A 124 -2.00 12.28 -1.71
N LYS A 125 -0.77 12.50 -1.23
CA LYS A 125 0.17 11.43 -0.85
C LYS A 125 0.42 10.39 -1.97
N ALA A 126 0.30 10.85 -3.22
CA ALA A 126 0.43 10.03 -4.41
C ALA A 126 -0.54 8.83 -4.43
N GLY A 127 -1.69 8.92 -3.77
CA GLY A 127 -2.71 7.87 -3.77
C GLY A 127 -2.47 6.78 -2.73
N THR A 128 -3.29 5.73 -2.81
CA THR A 128 -3.30 4.63 -1.84
C THR A 128 -2.79 3.35 -2.47
N VAL A 129 -1.94 2.62 -1.74
CA VAL A 129 -1.65 1.22 -1.97
C VAL A 129 -2.55 0.36 -1.10
N TYR A 130 -3.26 -0.58 -1.73
CA TYR A 130 -3.95 -1.66 -1.07
C TYR A 130 -3.17 -2.95 -1.30
N VAL A 131 -2.99 -3.73 -0.24
CA VAL A 131 -2.39 -5.06 -0.32
C VAL A 131 -3.45 -6.08 0.01
N PHE A 132 -3.72 -6.97 -0.94
CA PHE A 132 -4.65 -8.08 -0.77
C PHE A 132 -3.90 -9.40 -0.64
N GLY A 133 -4.51 -10.36 0.06
CA GLY A 133 -3.89 -11.65 0.33
C GLY A 133 -4.85 -12.82 0.13
N THR A 134 -4.33 -13.95 -0.37
CA THR A 134 -5.11 -15.18 -0.58
C THR A 134 -4.24 -16.44 -0.58
N THR A 135 -4.84 -17.58 -0.23
CA THR A 135 -4.29 -18.93 -0.38
C THR A 135 -4.83 -19.66 -1.63
N ASP A 136 -5.77 -19.06 -2.35
CA ASP A 136 -6.44 -19.62 -3.53
C ASP A 136 -6.37 -18.62 -4.71
N PRO A 137 -5.16 -18.29 -5.21
CA PRO A 137 -4.99 -17.36 -6.32
C PRO A 137 -5.49 -17.96 -7.63
N LYS A 138 -5.88 -17.10 -8.58
CA LYS A 138 -6.25 -17.50 -9.93
C LYS A 138 -5.36 -16.87 -10.99
N ASP A 139 -5.09 -17.62 -12.06
CA ASP A 139 -4.38 -17.12 -13.23
C ASP A 139 -5.13 -15.98 -13.93
N ASP A 140 -6.46 -15.95 -13.80
CA ASP A 140 -7.34 -14.95 -14.40
C ASP A 140 -7.96 -13.96 -13.38
N GLU A 141 -7.29 -13.78 -12.24
CA GLU A 141 -7.74 -12.88 -11.16
C GLU A 141 -8.13 -11.49 -11.70
N LYS A 142 -9.29 -10.98 -11.29
CA LYS A 142 -9.87 -9.73 -11.78
C LYS A 142 -9.71 -8.63 -10.75
N ILE A 143 -9.26 -7.45 -11.19
CA ILE A 143 -9.11 -6.30 -10.27
C ILE A 143 -10.44 -5.92 -9.61
N ALA A 144 -11.54 -5.97 -10.37
CA ALA A 144 -12.89 -5.66 -9.87
C ALA A 144 -13.39 -6.66 -8.80
N ASP A 145 -12.86 -7.88 -8.77
CA ASP A 145 -13.23 -8.86 -7.72
C ASP A 145 -12.37 -8.67 -6.48
N VAL A 146 -11.07 -8.44 -6.66
CA VAL A 146 -10.11 -8.29 -5.55
C VAL A 146 -10.32 -6.99 -4.79
N LEU A 147 -10.64 -5.88 -5.46
CA LEU A 147 -10.95 -4.62 -4.77
C LEU A 147 -12.18 -4.70 -3.85
N LYS A 148 -13.01 -5.75 -3.97
CA LYS A 148 -14.15 -5.98 -3.07
C LYS A 148 -13.78 -6.75 -1.80
N TRP A 149 -12.56 -7.28 -1.68
CA TRP A 149 -12.15 -8.01 -0.49
C TRP A 149 -11.95 -7.07 0.70
N THR A 150 -12.44 -7.50 1.86
CA THR A 150 -12.39 -6.75 3.12
C THR A 150 -11.44 -7.42 4.09
N ALA A 151 -10.98 -6.68 5.11
CA ALA A 151 -10.03 -7.19 6.10
C ALA A 151 -10.59 -8.38 6.92
N ASP A 152 -11.91 -8.48 7.07
CA ASP A 152 -12.60 -9.59 7.75
C ASP A 152 -12.89 -10.80 6.83
N GLY A 153 -12.45 -10.75 5.58
CA GLY A 153 -12.66 -11.80 4.59
C GLY A 153 -14.12 -11.99 4.13
N GLN A 154 -15.02 -11.06 4.46
CA GLN A 154 -16.43 -11.17 4.08
C GLN A 154 -16.76 -10.51 2.74
N GLY A 155 -15.87 -9.66 2.24
CA GLY A 155 -16.03 -8.91 1.01
C GLY A 155 -15.86 -9.73 -0.26
N GLY A 156 -16.52 -9.28 -1.32
CA GLY A 156 -16.44 -9.89 -2.65
C GLY A 156 -16.82 -11.37 -2.65
N ASN A 157 -15.98 -12.18 -3.27
CA ASN A 157 -16.16 -13.65 -3.36
C ASN A 157 -15.58 -14.42 -2.16
N LYS A 158 -15.13 -13.74 -1.11
CA LYS A 158 -14.56 -14.32 0.13
C LYS A 158 -13.34 -15.23 -0.07
N ARG A 159 -12.65 -15.13 -1.21
CA ARG A 159 -11.42 -15.90 -1.47
C ARG A 159 -10.16 -15.24 -0.94
N GLY A 160 -10.25 -14.04 -0.40
CA GLY A 160 -9.10 -13.34 0.15
C GLY A 160 -9.50 -12.20 1.06
N VAL A 161 -8.48 -11.48 1.51
CA VAL A 161 -8.61 -10.41 2.51
C VAL A 161 -7.86 -9.17 2.06
N LEU A 162 -8.31 -8.00 2.52
CA LEU A 162 -7.49 -6.79 2.52
C LEU A 162 -6.50 -6.88 3.68
N VAL A 163 -5.22 -7.08 3.38
CA VAL A 163 -4.14 -7.20 4.36
C VAL A 163 -3.73 -5.85 4.93
N GLY A 164 -3.76 -4.80 4.11
CA GLY A 164 -3.45 -3.45 4.56
C GLY A 164 -3.69 -2.38 3.50
N ALA A 165 -3.87 -1.15 3.94
CA ALA A 165 -3.98 0.03 3.10
C ALA A 165 -3.06 1.13 3.63
N GLN A 166 -2.16 1.64 2.79
CA GLN A 166 -1.22 2.72 3.15
C GLN A 166 -1.07 3.70 1.98
N ASN A 167 -0.79 4.97 2.28
CA ASN A 167 -0.44 5.91 1.23
C ASN A 167 0.83 5.44 0.48
N TYR A 168 0.87 5.68 -0.83
CA TYR A 168 2.05 5.43 -1.67
C TYR A 168 3.25 6.26 -1.22
N ASP A 169 3.01 7.51 -0.83
CA ASP A 169 4.00 8.30 -0.12
C ASP A 169 4.17 7.84 1.34
N ASP A 170 5.28 7.16 1.62
CA ASP A 170 5.65 6.72 2.97
C ASP A 170 6.23 7.84 3.87
N GLY A 171 6.40 9.05 3.32
CA GLY A 171 6.92 10.22 4.01
C GLY A 171 8.44 10.22 4.23
N ARG A 172 9.15 9.19 3.74
CA ARG A 172 10.60 9.02 3.90
C ARG A 172 11.32 8.92 2.57
N CYS A 173 10.81 8.12 1.65
CA CYS A 173 11.46 7.78 0.38
C CYS A 173 11.55 8.96 -0.58
N TYR A 174 12.42 8.84 -1.57
CA TYR A 174 12.61 9.84 -2.61
C TYR A 174 13.40 9.27 -3.79
N GLU A 175 13.12 9.79 -4.98
CA GLU A 175 13.98 9.72 -6.14
C GLU A 175 15.02 10.85 -6.09
N GLN A 176 16.21 10.62 -6.67
CA GLN A 176 17.23 11.65 -6.78
C GLN A 176 16.88 12.68 -7.85
N ASN A 177 16.68 13.93 -7.44
CA ASN A 177 16.48 15.07 -8.33
C ASN A 177 16.78 16.38 -7.57
N ASN A 178 16.34 17.54 -8.08
CA ASN A 178 16.60 18.84 -7.45
C ASN A 178 15.35 19.47 -6.83
N SER A 179 14.26 18.70 -6.65
CA SER A 179 13.01 19.24 -6.12
C SER A 179 13.12 19.57 -4.62
N PRO A 180 12.30 20.50 -4.10
CA PRO A 180 12.24 20.77 -2.67
C PRO A 180 11.98 19.53 -1.81
N ILE A 181 11.08 18.64 -2.26
CA ILE A 181 10.75 17.41 -1.54
C ILE A 181 11.94 16.46 -1.49
N HIS A 182 12.66 16.28 -2.61
CA HIS A 182 13.90 15.51 -2.61
C HIS A 182 14.93 16.09 -1.62
N ASN A 183 15.22 17.39 -1.75
CA ASN A 183 16.25 18.05 -0.95
C ASN A 183 15.96 17.95 0.56
N GLU A 184 14.70 18.14 0.96
CA GLU A 184 14.28 17.99 2.36
C GLU A 184 14.46 16.55 2.86
N ARG A 185 13.98 15.56 2.10
CA ARG A 185 14.01 14.16 2.52
C ARG A 185 15.42 13.58 2.49
N ALA A 186 16.22 13.87 1.47
CA ALA A 186 17.61 13.42 1.37
C ALA A 186 18.49 14.03 2.47
N ALA A 187 18.19 15.24 2.93
CA ALA A 187 18.86 15.84 4.09
C ALA A 187 18.46 15.15 5.41
N LYS A 188 17.19 14.77 5.56
CA LYS A 188 16.66 14.14 6.78
C LYS A 188 16.96 12.63 6.86
N PHE A 189 16.98 11.96 5.71
CA PHE A 189 17.08 10.52 5.55
C PHE A 189 18.11 10.21 4.46
N PRO A 190 19.39 10.56 4.65
CA PRO A 190 20.41 10.28 3.65
C PRO A 190 20.46 8.77 3.37
N ASN A 191 20.61 8.44 2.09
CA ASN A 191 20.62 7.07 1.62
C ASN A 191 21.71 6.85 0.59
N TRP A 192 22.32 5.67 0.62
CA TRP A 192 23.45 5.31 -0.22
C TRP A 192 23.18 4.05 -1.02
N MET A 193 23.94 3.86 -2.08
CA MET A 193 24.01 2.57 -2.75
C MET A 193 24.60 1.55 -1.79
N MET A 194 24.10 0.31 -1.84
CA MET A 194 24.64 -0.77 -1.02
C MET A 194 26.15 -0.92 -1.23
N GLY A 195 26.90 -0.97 -0.12
CA GLY A 195 28.37 -1.03 -0.13
C GLY A 195 29.08 0.32 -0.29
N GLN A 196 28.34 1.44 -0.34
CA GLN A 196 28.89 2.80 -0.44
C GLN A 196 28.55 3.68 0.76
N VAL A 197 28.13 3.07 1.87
CA VAL A 197 27.85 3.80 3.11
C VAL A 197 29.18 4.33 3.69
N PRO A 198 29.32 5.64 3.91
CA PRO A 198 30.55 6.21 4.47
C PRO A 198 30.73 5.81 5.94
N ASP A 199 31.98 5.81 6.41
CA ASP A 199 32.28 5.51 7.81
C ASP A 199 31.51 6.43 8.77
N GLY A 200 30.69 5.82 9.64
CA GLY A 200 29.87 6.53 10.61
C GLY A 200 28.58 7.13 10.04
N ASP A 201 28.14 6.70 8.85
CA ASP A 201 26.86 7.05 8.20
C ASP A 201 26.64 8.56 8.05
N LYS A 202 27.73 9.30 7.87
CA LYS A 202 27.73 10.78 7.74
C LYS A 202 28.05 11.20 6.32
N GLY A 203 27.25 12.12 5.80
CA GLY A 203 27.49 12.76 4.51
C GLY A 203 26.22 12.82 3.66
N PRO A 204 26.30 13.44 2.48
CA PRO A 204 25.18 13.42 1.54
C PRO A 204 24.96 11.98 1.05
N GLY A 205 23.69 11.57 1.02
CA GLY A 205 23.28 10.34 0.35
C GLY A 205 23.59 10.38 -1.14
N ASN A 206 23.87 9.23 -1.74
CA ASN A 206 24.14 9.09 -3.17
C ASN A 206 23.20 8.13 -3.91
N ALA A 207 22.13 7.67 -3.26
CA ALA A 207 21.09 6.85 -3.89
C ALA A 207 19.69 7.38 -3.65
N ALA A 208 18.78 7.04 -4.57
CA ALA A 208 17.34 7.10 -4.34
C ALA A 208 16.98 6.14 -3.19
N LEU A 209 16.08 6.57 -2.32
CA LEU A 209 15.59 5.75 -1.21
C LEU A 209 14.28 5.10 -1.61
N PHE A 210 14.22 3.76 -1.55
CA PHE A 210 12.99 3.05 -1.92
C PHE A 210 11.88 3.38 -0.95
N CYS A 211 10.68 3.53 -1.49
CA CYS A 211 9.46 3.57 -0.72
C CYS A 211 9.08 2.20 -0.22
N GLU A 212 8.21 2.17 0.78
CA GLU A 212 7.64 0.93 1.28
C GLU A 212 6.17 1.03 1.64
N THR A 213 5.46 -0.06 1.34
CA THR A 213 4.17 -0.39 1.97
C THR A 213 4.45 -1.53 2.94
N ASN A 214 4.14 -1.35 4.21
CA ASN A 214 4.39 -2.35 5.24
C ASN A 214 3.10 -3.11 5.56
N ILE A 215 3.18 -4.43 5.69
CA ILE A 215 2.03 -5.28 6.05
C ILE A 215 2.38 -6.19 7.21
N GLU A 216 1.37 -6.63 7.96
CA GLU A 216 1.47 -7.80 8.82
C GLU A 216 0.90 -9.00 8.04
N ILE A 217 1.68 -10.06 7.90
CA ILE A 217 1.19 -11.30 7.29
C ILE A 217 0.07 -11.86 8.17
N PRO A 218 -1.07 -12.30 7.61
CA PRO A 218 -2.17 -12.83 8.41
C PRO A 218 -1.71 -13.92 9.38
N LYS A 219 -2.21 -13.86 10.62
CA LYS A 219 -1.78 -14.75 11.72
C LYS A 219 -2.20 -16.21 11.51
N ASP A 220 -3.19 -16.43 10.66
CA ASP A 220 -3.70 -17.73 10.25
C ASP A 220 -3.08 -18.23 8.94
N ALA A 221 -2.12 -17.49 8.35
CA ALA A 221 -1.39 -17.95 7.17
C ALA A 221 -0.65 -19.26 7.48
N GLN A 222 -0.93 -20.29 6.67
CA GLN A 222 -0.43 -21.64 6.91
C GLN A 222 0.91 -21.88 6.21
N THR A 223 1.75 -22.71 6.81
CA THR A 223 2.96 -23.23 6.17
C THR A 223 2.63 -24.28 5.10
N GLY A 224 3.60 -24.58 4.23
CA GLY A 224 3.50 -25.67 3.26
C GLY A 224 2.90 -25.29 1.89
N LYS A 225 2.35 -24.09 1.74
CA LYS A 225 1.98 -23.50 0.43
C LYS A 225 2.35 -22.02 0.39
N PRO A 226 2.62 -21.47 -0.81
CA PRO A 226 2.83 -20.04 -0.96
C PRO A 226 1.57 -19.27 -0.57
N TYR A 227 1.73 -18.15 0.14
CA TYR A 227 0.69 -17.15 0.36
C TYR A 227 0.82 -16.06 -0.70
N THR A 228 -0.24 -15.79 -1.46
CA THR A 228 -0.23 -14.79 -2.52
C THR A 228 -0.54 -13.42 -1.96
N LEU A 229 0.22 -12.42 -2.40
CA LEU A 229 -0.03 -11.01 -2.15
C LEU A 229 -0.24 -10.27 -3.48
N TYR A 230 -1.23 -9.40 -3.51
CA TYR A 230 -1.47 -8.46 -4.61
C TYR A 230 -1.25 -7.05 -4.10
N TRP A 231 -0.21 -6.39 -4.60
CA TRP A 231 0.04 -4.98 -4.36
C TRP A 231 -0.70 -4.17 -5.43
N VAL A 232 -1.61 -3.30 -5.02
CA VAL A 232 -2.48 -2.52 -5.92
C VAL A 232 -2.39 -1.06 -5.55
N TRP A 233 -1.64 -0.30 -6.34
CA TRP A 233 -1.58 1.15 -6.20
C TRP A 233 -2.69 1.81 -7.00
N GLN A 234 -3.59 2.49 -6.31
CA GLN A 234 -4.69 3.29 -6.87
C GLN A 234 -4.27 4.76 -6.93
N TRP A 235 -4.10 5.27 -8.16
CA TRP A 235 -3.60 6.61 -8.44
C TRP A 235 -4.43 7.37 -9.50
N PRO A 236 -5.76 7.48 -9.32
CA PRO A 236 -6.66 8.03 -10.31
C PRO A 236 -6.36 9.51 -10.60
N THR A 237 -6.89 10.02 -11.71
CA THR A 237 -6.90 11.45 -11.99
C THR A 237 -8.33 11.97 -11.88
N LYS A 238 -8.56 12.96 -11.00
CA LYS A 238 -9.87 13.60 -10.86
C LYS A 238 -10.34 14.27 -12.17
N PRO A 239 -11.65 14.46 -12.37
CA PRO A 239 -12.21 15.25 -13.46
C PRO A 239 -11.47 16.57 -13.73
N GLN A 240 -11.15 16.82 -14.99
CA GLN A 240 -10.51 18.04 -15.51
C GLN A 240 -11.26 18.55 -16.73
N THR A 241 -11.29 19.87 -16.92
CA THR A 241 -12.14 20.54 -17.92
C THR A 241 -11.76 20.26 -19.38
N SER A 242 -10.56 19.76 -19.70
CA SER A 242 -10.07 19.68 -21.07
C SER A 242 -9.45 18.34 -21.52
N VAL A 243 -9.07 17.44 -20.61
CA VAL A 243 -8.39 16.18 -20.96
C VAL A 243 -9.17 14.95 -20.49
N TYR A 244 -9.55 14.94 -19.22
CA TYR A 244 -10.32 13.86 -18.59
C TYR A 244 -11.56 14.43 -17.93
N THR A 245 -12.61 14.72 -18.69
CA THR A 245 -13.83 15.39 -18.20
C THR A 245 -14.52 14.64 -17.06
N ASP A 246 -14.44 13.32 -17.08
CA ASP A 246 -15.00 12.43 -16.06
C ASP A 246 -13.91 11.84 -15.14
N GLY A 247 -12.67 12.33 -15.28
CA GLY A 247 -11.50 11.75 -14.66
C GLY A 247 -11.04 10.47 -15.35
N LYS A 248 -10.12 9.76 -14.71
CA LYS A 248 -9.69 8.43 -15.14
C LYS A 248 -9.23 7.58 -13.96
N ASP A 249 -9.47 6.29 -14.07
CA ASP A 249 -8.77 5.32 -13.25
C ASP A 249 -7.33 5.18 -13.73
N GLU A 250 -6.46 4.89 -12.77
CA GLU A 250 -5.08 4.53 -13.05
C GLU A 250 -4.58 3.69 -11.87
N TYR A 251 -4.26 2.44 -12.16
CA TYR A 251 -3.75 1.49 -11.19
C TYR A 251 -2.44 0.87 -11.68
N TYR A 252 -1.50 0.66 -10.78
CA TYR A 252 -0.34 -0.21 -11.03
C TYR A 252 -0.37 -1.36 -10.05
N THR A 253 -0.05 -2.54 -10.55
CA THR A 253 -0.23 -3.76 -9.76
C THR A 253 0.99 -4.66 -9.85
N THR A 254 1.23 -5.41 -8.77
CA THR A 254 2.27 -6.42 -8.73
C THR A 254 1.74 -7.63 -7.97
N CYS A 255 1.82 -8.80 -8.60
CA CYS A 255 1.44 -10.07 -7.97
C CYS A 255 2.70 -10.82 -7.53
N MET A 256 2.69 -11.27 -6.28
CA MET A 256 3.83 -11.92 -5.64
C MET A 256 3.38 -13.03 -4.71
N ASP A 257 4.31 -13.89 -4.33
CA ASP A 257 4.08 -14.94 -3.35
C ASP A 257 5.16 -14.91 -2.27
N VAL A 258 4.77 -15.29 -1.06
CA VAL A 258 5.68 -15.49 0.06
C VAL A 258 5.57 -16.92 0.58
N ASP A 259 6.69 -17.48 1.02
CA ASP A 259 6.75 -18.78 1.68
C ASP A 259 6.57 -18.59 3.18
N ILE A 260 5.46 -19.07 3.73
CA ILE A 260 5.25 -19.08 5.18
C ILE A 260 6.05 -20.22 5.80
N VAL A 261 6.90 -19.89 6.77
CA VAL A 261 7.74 -20.85 7.50
C VAL A 261 7.50 -20.74 9.01
N ASP A 262 7.73 -21.84 9.74
CA ASP A 262 7.52 -21.84 11.20
C ASP A 262 8.57 -20.99 11.93
N THR A 263 9.81 -20.99 11.43
CA THR A 263 10.93 -20.29 12.06
C THR A 263 11.74 -19.49 11.03
N LEU A 264 12.08 -18.26 11.41
CA LEU A 264 13.01 -17.42 10.68
C LEU A 264 14.18 -17.04 11.59
N LYS A 265 15.39 -17.15 11.05
CA LYS A 265 16.56 -16.58 11.69
C LYS A 265 16.57 -15.08 11.43
N GLN A 266 16.52 -14.28 12.50
CA GLN A 266 16.65 -12.82 12.43
C GLN A 266 18.11 -12.41 12.26
N ASP A 267 18.73 -12.88 11.17
CA ASP A 267 20.10 -12.51 10.83
C ASP A 267 20.11 -11.14 10.13
N ARG A 268 20.65 -10.14 10.84
CA ARG A 268 20.85 -8.77 10.35
C ARG A 268 22.19 -8.59 9.62
N THR A 269 23.10 -9.56 9.73
CA THR A 269 24.43 -9.55 9.08
C THR A 269 24.44 -10.25 7.73
N PHE A 270 23.26 -10.68 7.29
CA PHE A 270 23.07 -11.46 6.10
C PHE A 270 23.51 -10.70 4.84
N LYS A 271 24.41 -11.29 4.05
CA LYS A 271 24.73 -10.81 2.70
C LYS A 271 23.75 -11.44 1.72
N ALA A 272 22.78 -10.66 1.27
CA ALA A 272 21.77 -11.07 0.30
C ALA A 272 22.40 -11.86 -0.85
N LYS A 273 21.85 -13.05 -1.16
CA LYS A 273 22.38 -13.88 -2.24
C LYS A 273 22.11 -13.27 -3.62
N PHE A 274 21.00 -12.54 -3.73
CA PHE A 274 20.51 -11.99 -4.98
C PHE A 274 20.22 -10.49 -4.87
N PRO A 275 21.21 -9.64 -4.53
CA PRO A 275 20.97 -8.20 -4.40
C PRO A 275 20.64 -7.59 -5.76
N LEU A 276 19.86 -6.50 -5.74
CA LEU A 276 19.64 -5.68 -6.92
C LEU A 276 20.89 -4.82 -7.19
N VAL A 277 21.14 -4.49 -8.46
CA VAL A 277 22.21 -3.53 -8.80
C VAL A 277 21.87 -2.14 -8.26
N GLN A 278 20.59 -1.77 -8.33
CA GLN A 278 20.03 -0.54 -7.77
C GLN A 278 19.72 -0.63 -6.26
N GLN A 279 20.28 -1.60 -5.55
CA GLN A 279 19.97 -1.82 -4.13
C GLN A 279 20.43 -0.64 -3.29
N ASP A 280 19.49 -0.01 -2.58
CA ASP A 280 19.81 0.95 -1.54
C ASP A 280 20.34 0.29 -0.26
N ALA A 281 21.06 1.07 0.54
CA ALA A 281 21.67 0.63 1.79
C ALA A 281 20.74 0.74 3.00
N MET A 282 19.50 1.23 2.83
CA MET A 282 18.56 1.38 3.94
C MET A 282 18.30 0.03 4.62
N SER A 283 18.60 -0.02 5.92
CA SER A 283 18.54 -1.24 6.74
C SER A 283 17.34 -1.28 7.69
N VAL A 284 16.55 -0.22 7.76
CA VAL A 284 15.41 -0.09 8.66
C VAL A 284 14.15 0.33 7.91
N ALA A 285 13.01 -0.17 8.36
CA ALA A 285 11.69 0.29 7.93
C ALA A 285 11.42 1.72 8.39
N VAL A 286 10.35 2.34 7.87
CA VAL A 286 9.82 3.58 8.44
C VAL A 286 9.41 3.35 9.89
N SER A 287 9.63 4.31 10.78
CA SER A 287 9.50 4.13 12.23
C SER A 287 8.10 3.73 12.70
N ASN A 288 7.07 4.02 11.91
CA ASN A 288 5.67 3.67 12.18
C ASN A 288 5.16 2.51 11.30
N PHE A 289 6.03 1.65 10.79
CA PHE A 289 5.68 0.57 9.85
C PHE A 289 4.46 -0.27 10.26
N ALA A 290 4.27 -0.52 11.56
CA ALA A 290 3.18 -1.35 12.07
C ALA A 290 1.82 -0.62 12.20
N SER A 291 1.77 0.71 12.14
CA SER A 291 0.57 1.51 12.41
C SER A 291 0.20 2.50 11.30
N ARG A 292 0.91 2.45 10.17
CA ARG A 292 0.61 3.29 9.00
C ARG A 292 -0.75 2.95 8.41
N THR A 293 -1.49 3.99 8.06
CA THR A 293 -2.78 3.92 7.39
C THR A 293 -2.76 4.75 6.11
N ALA A 294 -3.80 4.58 5.28
CA ALA A 294 -4.06 5.41 4.12
C ALA A 294 -5.05 6.53 4.45
N LEU A 295 -5.03 7.60 3.63
CA LEU A 295 -6.07 8.65 3.67
C LEU A 295 -7.43 8.14 3.16
N VAL A 296 -7.39 7.22 2.19
CA VAL A 296 -8.56 6.47 1.69
C VAL A 296 -8.28 5.01 1.97
N ASP A 297 -9.07 4.40 2.86
CA ASP A 297 -8.91 3.02 3.33
C ASP A 297 -9.86 2.03 2.65
N ASP A 298 -10.86 2.54 1.93
CA ASP A 298 -11.81 1.76 1.15
C ASP A 298 -11.43 1.81 -0.35
N PRO A 299 -10.94 0.71 -0.94
CA PRO A 299 -10.52 0.65 -2.34
C PRO A 299 -11.64 0.98 -3.32
N ILE A 300 -12.91 0.76 -2.97
CA ILE A 300 -14.05 1.05 -3.86
C ILE A 300 -14.25 2.56 -4.01
N LYS A 301 -14.00 3.35 -2.95
CA LYS A 301 -14.24 4.81 -2.98
C LYS A 301 -13.28 5.58 -3.90
N GLY A 302 -12.15 4.98 -4.26
CA GLY A 302 -11.17 5.61 -5.15
C GLY A 302 -11.35 5.24 -6.63
N GLU A 303 -12.28 4.33 -6.97
CA GLU A 303 -12.67 4.08 -8.35
C GLU A 303 -13.54 5.23 -8.86
N LEU A 304 -13.25 5.74 -10.06
CA LEU A 304 -13.98 6.87 -10.65
C LEU A 304 -15.02 6.46 -11.69
N GLY A 305 -14.96 5.21 -12.18
CA GLY A 305 -15.88 4.68 -13.16
C GLY A 305 -17.18 4.17 -12.55
N ASN A 306 -17.75 3.15 -13.21
CA ASN A 306 -19.05 2.56 -12.83
C ASN A 306 -18.92 1.09 -12.41
N VAL A 307 -17.71 0.56 -12.16
CA VAL A 307 -17.57 -0.89 -11.92
C VAL A 307 -18.16 -1.29 -10.56
N PHE A 308 -18.16 -0.38 -9.58
CA PHE A 308 -18.76 -0.60 -8.26
C PHE A 308 -20.02 0.22 -8.01
N HIS A 309 -20.24 1.28 -8.79
CA HIS A 309 -21.46 2.06 -8.75
C HIS A 309 -22.54 1.33 -9.57
N GLY A 310 -23.33 0.50 -8.88
CA GLY A 310 -24.46 -0.19 -9.50
C GLY A 310 -25.33 0.77 -10.32
N GLN A 311 -25.67 0.36 -11.54
CA GLN A 311 -26.51 1.09 -12.50
C GLN A 311 -27.59 1.98 -11.82
N GLN A 312 -27.39 3.29 -11.84
CA GLN A 312 -28.48 4.21 -12.15
C GLN A 312 -28.53 4.42 -13.67
N THR A 313 -28.69 3.33 -14.41
CA THR A 313 -29.28 3.41 -15.74
C THR A 313 -30.69 2.84 -15.60
N GLN A 314 -31.66 3.74 -15.47
CA GLN A 314 -33.01 3.46 -15.93
C GLN A 314 -32.89 3.09 -17.41
N SER A 315 -32.77 1.80 -17.71
CA SER A 315 -33.20 1.30 -19.00
C SER A 315 -34.71 1.48 -19.02
N GLY A 316 -35.15 2.55 -19.69
CA GLY A 316 -36.51 2.70 -20.13
C GLY A 316 -36.87 1.54 -21.05
N VAL A 317 -37.42 0.49 -20.45
CA VAL A 317 -38.34 -0.43 -21.14
C VAL A 317 -39.69 -0.17 -20.53
N GLN A 318 -40.44 0.70 -21.20
CA GLN A 318 -41.83 1.00 -20.91
C GLN A 318 -42.64 -0.29 -21.06
N THR A 319 -42.89 -0.97 -19.95
CA THR A 319 -43.86 -2.06 -19.91
C THR A 319 -45.05 -1.54 -19.14
N THR A 320 -46.08 -1.13 -19.88
CA THR A 320 -47.39 -0.77 -19.36
C THR A 320 -47.99 -1.97 -18.61
N LEU A 321 -48.12 -1.86 -17.29
CA LEU A 321 -48.95 -2.76 -16.50
C LEU A 321 -50.13 -1.98 -15.95
N GLN A 322 -51.30 -2.32 -16.48
CA GLN A 322 -52.61 -1.86 -16.04
C GLN A 322 -52.84 -2.27 -14.58
N THR A 323 -53.27 -1.29 -13.79
CA THR A 323 -53.85 -1.45 -12.46
C THR A 323 -55.19 -2.20 -12.54
N SER A 324 -55.29 -3.34 -11.86
CA SER A 324 -56.57 -3.84 -11.34
C SER A 324 -56.46 -4.03 -9.82
N LEU A 325 -57.35 -3.33 -9.12
CA LEU A 325 -57.53 -3.40 -7.68
C LEU A 325 -58.27 -4.70 -7.31
N ALA A 326 -57.76 -5.44 -6.34
CA ALA A 326 -58.52 -6.47 -5.64
C ALA A 326 -58.27 -6.40 -4.13
N THR A 327 -59.39 -6.41 -3.40
CA THR A 327 -59.61 -6.30 -1.96
C THR A 327 -59.03 -7.48 -1.16
N PRO A 328 -58.72 -7.32 0.15
CA PRO A 328 -58.14 -8.37 0.97
C PRO A 328 -59.21 -9.25 1.65
N PRO A 329 -58.97 -10.56 1.87
CA PRO A 329 -59.70 -11.33 2.85
C PRO A 329 -58.90 -11.54 4.16
N ALA A 330 -59.68 -11.80 5.20
CA ALA A 330 -59.34 -11.78 6.61
C ALA A 330 -58.58 -13.02 7.13
N ALA A 331 -58.14 -12.88 8.38
CA ALA A 331 -57.26 -13.72 9.19
C ALA A 331 -57.77 -15.12 9.57
N THR A 332 -56.84 -16.04 9.83
CA THR A 332 -56.90 -17.01 10.95
C THR A 332 -55.51 -17.59 11.33
N THR A 333 -55.25 -17.52 12.64
CA THR A 333 -54.56 -18.47 13.55
C THR A 333 -53.13 -18.97 13.30
N GLY A 334 -52.22 -18.52 14.18
CA GLY A 334 -51.57 -19.38 15.18
C GLY A 334 -50.25 -20.04 14.80
N ILE A 335 -49.12 -19.39 15.13
CA ILE A 335 -47.84 -20.09 15.37
C ILE A 335 -47.21 -19.49 16.63
N GLU A 336 -47.02 -20.35 17.63
CA GLU A 336 -46.40 -20.04 18.93
C GLU A 336 -44.91 -19.71 18.77
N ILE A 337 -44.49 -18.60 19.39
CA ILE A 337 -43.10 -18.19 19.52
C ILE A 337 -42.61 -18.70 20.90
N PRO A 338 -41.56 -19.52 20.99
CA PRO A 338 -41.00 -19.88 22.29
C PRO A 338 -40.23 -18.68 22.86
N THR A 339 -40.65 -18.25 24.04
CA THR A 339 -39.93 -17.26 24.87
C THR A 339 -38.66 -17.89 25.45
N LEU A 340 -37.50 -17.32 25.13
CA LEU A 340 -36.23 -17.58 25.83
C LEU A 340 -36.22 -16.81 27.15
N THR A 341 -36.52 -17.50 28.24
CA THR A 341 -36.14 -17.11 29.60
C THR A 341 -35.06 -18.07 30.04
N ASP A 342 -33.80 -17.62 30.05
CA ASP A 342 -32.89 -17.89 31.18
C ASP A 342 -31.58 -17.09 31.09
N ARG A 343 -31.15 -16.65 32.27
CA ARG A 343 -29.96 -15.81 32.54
C ARG A 343 -28.77 -16.72 32.90
N PRO A 344 -27.58 -16.58 32.29
CA PRO A 344 -26.43 -17.40 32.67
C PRO A 344 -25.81 -16.88 33.98
N GLY A 345 -25.71 -17.74 34.99
CA GLY A 345 -24.95 -17.46 36.20
C GLY A 345 -25.55 -18.08 37.47
N ALA A 346 -25.39 -19.38 37.66
CA ALA A 346 -25.44 -20.00 38.99
C ALA A 346 -24.57 -21.28 38.99
N SER A 347 -23.68 -21.31 39.97
CA SER A 347 -22.56 -22.23 40.13
C SER A 347 -23.00 -23.64 40.49
N SER A 348 -22.28 -24.65 39.99
CA SER A 348 -22.21 -25.98 40.62
C SER A 348 -20.76 -26.31 40.96
N ALA A 349 -20.57 -26.73 42.21
CA ALA A 349 -19.29 -27.10 42.84
C ALA A 349 -18.79 -28.48 42.37
N PRO A 350 -17.50 -28.82 42.59
CA PRO A 350 -16.78 -29.83 41.81
C PRO A 350 -16.84 -31.25 42.41
N SER A 351 -16.85 -32.24 41.53
CA SER A 351 -16.49 -33.63 41.85
C SER A 351 -15.08 -33.92 41.36
N ALA A 352 -14.18 -34.27 42.29
CA ALA A 352 -12.92 -34.99 42.01
C ALA A 352 -13.26 -36.38 41.41
N ASN A 353 -12.43 -37.14 40.69
CA ASN A 353 -10.97 -37.26 40.51
C ASN A 353 -10.70 -38.14 39.23
N PRO A 354 -9.49 -38.66 38.91
CA PRO A 354 -8.57 -38.16 37.88
C PRO A 354 -8.30 -39.10 36.68
N GLY A 355 -7.81 -38.55 35.56
CA GLY A 355 -6.95 -39.28 34.60
C GLY A 355 -7.33 -39.18 33.12
N GLY A 356 -6.65 -38.30 32.36
CA GLY A 356 -6.69 -38.32 30.89
C GLY A 356 -6.35 -36.97 30.25
N ASN A 357 -5.12 -36.83 29.75
CA ASN A 357 -4.58 -35.60 29.15
C ASN A 357 -5.22 -35.24 27.81
N ASN A 358 -6.34 -34.52 27.81
CA ASN A 358 -6.81 -33.74 26.67
C ASN A 358 -7.20 -32.33 27.13
N ALA A 359 -6.22 -31.42 27.15
CA ALA A 359 -6.50 -30.00 27.37
C ALA A 359 -7.10 -29.42 26.08
N VAL A 360 -8.40 -29.13 26.10
CA VAL A 360 -9.04 -28.29 25.08
C VAL A 360 -8.86 -26.84 25.53
N THR A 361 -7.99 -26.09 24.84
CA THR A 361 -7.86 -24.64 25.04
C THR A 361 -9.02 -23.95 24.34
N ILE A 362 -9.99 -23.44 25.10
CA ILE A 362 -11.05 -22.57 24.58
C ILE A 362 -10.57 -21.13 24.74
N ILE A 363 -10.26 -20.46 23.63
CA ILE A 363 -9.96 -19.02 23.60
C ILE A 363 -11.28 -18.27 23.39
N VAL A 364 -11.76 -17.59 24.42
CA VAL A 364 -12.88 -16.66 24.31
C VAL A 364 -12.30 -15.26 24.06
N THR A 365 -12.58 -14.69 22.89
CA THR A 365 -12.20 -13.30 22.57
C THR A 365 -13.38 -12.39 22.90
N GLU A 366 -13.30 -11.69 24.02
CA GLU A 366 -14.26 -10.66 24.40
C GLU A 366 -13.73 -9.29 23.97
N ARG A 367 -14.42 -8.62 23.02
CA ARG A 367 -14.09 -7.25 22.62
C ARG A 367 -14.78 -6.27 23.56
N ILE A 368 -14.02 -5.70 24.50
CA ILE A 368 -14.48 -4.60 25.35
C ILE A 368 -14.16 -3.28 24.64
N THR A 369 -15.18 -2.58 24.16
CA THR A 369 -15.04 -1.20 23.66
C THR A 369 -15.07 -0.25 24.85
N VAL A 370 -13.91 0.33 25.20
CA VAL A 370 -13.83 1.40 26.20
C VAL A 370 -13.89 2.75 25.48
N THR A 371 -15.01 3.44 25.58
CA THR A 371 -15.11 4.85 25.16
C THR A 371 -14.55 5.72 26.28
N ALA A 372 -13.30 6.15 26.16
CA ALA A 372 -12.73 7.17 27.05
C ALA A 372 -13.16 8.58 26.57
N PRO A 373 -13.58 9.50 27.46
CA PRO A 373 -13.79 10.88 27.08
C PRO A 373 -12.45 11.56 26.73
N ALA A 374 -12.52 12.54 25.82
CA ALA A 374 -11.36 13.27 25.31
C ALA A 374 -10.51 13.85 26.44
N ALA A 375 -9.20 13.56 26.41
CA ALA A 375 -8.24 14.19 27.29
C ALA A 375 -8.02 15.64 26.86
N THR A 376 -8.53 16.58 27.64
CA THR A 376 -8.22 18.01 27.48
C THR A 376 -6.76 18.25 27.86
N ALA A 377 -5.91 18.54 26.88
CA ALA A 377 -4.53 18.95 27.14
C ALA A 377 -4.53 20.35 27.77
N ILE A 378 -4.12 20.44 29.04
CA ILE A 378 -3.80 21.72 29.69
C ILE A 378 -2.39 22.11 29.28
N VAL A 379 -2.28 23.03 28.32
CA VAL A 379 -0.99 23.67 27.98
C VAL A 379 -0.64 24.65 29.10
N THR A 380 0.35 24.30 29.91
CA THR A 380 0.93 25.22 30.89
C THR A 380 2.13 25.90 30.24
N ALA A 381 2.03 27.21 29.99
CA ALA A 381 3.13 27.99 29.42
C ALA A 381 4.28 28.10 30.42
N SER A 382 5.44 27.50 30.12
CA SER A 382 6.67 27.73 30.88
C SER A 382 7.32 29.05 30.40
N LYS A 383 7.70 29.90 31.36
CA LYS A 383 8.37 31.18 31.10
C LYS A 383 9.75 30.92 30.48
N GLN A 384 9.90 31.28 29.20
CA GLN A 384 11.23 31.41 28.60
C GLN A 384 11.96 32.59 29.25
N HIS A 385 13.12 32.29 29.85
CA HIS A 385 14.10 33.29 30.26
C HIS A 385 14.63 34.03 29.02
N VAL A 386 14.32 35.33 28.97
CA VAL A 386 14.90 36.28 28.02
C VAL A 386 16.36 36.51 28.39
N ALA A 387 17.28 35.83 27.73
CA ALA A 387 18.70 36.17 27.74
C ALA A 387 18.96 37.20 26.63
N ARG A 388 19.04 38.48 27.02
CA ARG A 388 19.51 39.58 26.17
C ARG A 388 21.01 39.41 25.90
N HIS A 389 21.38 39.01 24.69
CA HIS A 389 22.74 39.24 24.18
C HIS A 389 22.78 40.61 23.51
N GLY A 390 23.36 41.58 24.23
CA GLY A 390 23.64 42.91 23.73
C GLY A 390 24.76 42.89 22.70
N ALA A 391 24.47 43.42 21.51
CA ALA A 391 25.47 43.78 20.52
C ALA A 391 26.33 44.94 21.08
N ARG A 392 27.64 44.72 21.16
CA ARG A 392 28.63 45.79 21.30
C ARG A 392 29.36 45.95 19.96
N PHE A 393 28.97 46.96 19.20
CA PHE A 393 29.79 47.55 18.16
C PHE A 393 31.03 48.18 18.81
N ARG A 394 32.23 47.73 18.41
CA ARG A 394 33.45 48.52 18.49
C ARG A 394 34.06 48.53 17.09
N GLY A 395 34.10 49.72 16.49
CA GLY A 395 34.81 49.97 15.26
C GLY A 395 36.32 49.91 15.47
N MET A 396 37.03 49.54 14.41
CA MET A 396 38.40 49.97 14.22
C MET A 396 38.63 50.13 12.72
N PHE A 397 38.88 51.38 12.33
CA PHE A 397 39.51 51.75 11.09
C PHE A 397 40.89 51.07 10.98
N THR A 398 41.30 50.70 9.78
CA THR A 398 42.63 51.01 9.26
C THR A 398 42.64 50.84 7.75
N VAL A 399 43.17 51.87 7.10
CA VAL A 399 43.54 51.98 5.69
C VAL A 399 45.01 51.61 5.58
N ASP A 400 45.43 51.11 4.40
CA ASP A 400 46.76 51.19 3.75
C ASP A 400 47.23 49.82 3.24
N HIS A 401 47.01 49.52 1.96
CA HIS A 401 47.94 49.79 0.85
C HIS A 401 47.35 49.38 -0.50
#